data_AF-A0A2N9G6D8-F1
#
_entry.id   AF-A0A2N9G6D8-F1
#
_cell.length_a   1.000
_cell.length_b   1.000
_cell.length_c   1.000
_cell.angle_alpha   90.00
_cell.angle_beta   90.00
_cell.angle_gamma   90.00
#
_symmetry.space_group_name_H-M   'P 1'
#
loop_
_entity.id
_entity.type
_entity.pdbx_description
1 polymer ?
#
loop_
_entity_poly.entity_id
_entity_poly.type
_entity_poly.pdbx_seq_one_letter_code
_entity_poly.pdbx_strand_id
1 'polypeptide(L)'
;MQPLCNDDESSALLQFKESFIINKSASSDDPFAYPKLKSWTLEGESSDCCSWDGVSCDEDTGHVIGLDLSSSCLYGSINSNSSLFRLVHLQSLNLAHNHFNYSQIPSQIWVRTLICLQRKACCN
;
A
#
# COMPACT_ATOMS: atom_id res chain seq x y z
N MET A 1 -7.46 -9.39 23.33
CA MET A 1 -6.19 -8.66 23.17
C MET A 1 -5.87 -8.81 21.69
N GLN A 2 -5.96 -7.74 20.90
CA GLN A 2 -5.70 -7.84 19.46
C GLN A 2 -4.21 -8.13 19.23
N PRO A 3 -3.87 -8.99 18.25
CA PRO A 3 -2.48 -9.23 17.87
C PRO A 3 -1.89 -7.95 17.26
N LEU A 4 -0.67 -7.62 17.66
CA LEU A 4 0.11 -6.55 17.04
C LEU A 4 0.56 -6.97 15.64
N CYS A 5 0.71 -6.01 14.73
CA CYS A 5 1.35 -6.23 13.44
C CYS A 5 2.75 -6.86 13.58
N ASN A 6 3.08 -7.74 12.64
CA ASN A 6 4.38 -8.39 12.56
C ASN A 6 5.50 -7.37 12.18
N ASP A 7 6.64 -7.42 12.88
CA ASP A 7 7.80 -6.55 12.64
C ASP A 7 8.36 -6.64 11.20
N ASP A 8 8.30 -7.82 10.58
CA ASP A 8 8.75 -8.00 9.20
C ASP A 8 7.78 -7.32 8.21
N GLU A 9 6.48 -7.32 8.50
CA GLU A 9 5.46 -6.66 7.69
C GLU A 9 5.51 -5.14 7.84
N SER A 10 5.63 -4.62 9.07
CA SER A 10 5.81 -3.19 9.32
C SER A 10 7.11 -2.67 8.66
N SER A 11 8.20 -3.44 8.73
CA SER A 11 9.46 -3.14 8.03
C SER A 11 9.30 -3.17 6.50
N ALA A 12 8.52 -4.11 5.97
CA ALA A 12 8.27 -4.22 4.54
C ALA A 12 7.45 -3.03 4.02
N LEU A 13 6.45 -2.59 4.76
CA LEU A 13 5.65 -1.41 4.49
C LEU A 13 6.50 -0.13 4.54
N LEU A 14 7.35 0.06 5.54
CA LEU A 14 8.23 1.23 5.61
C LEU A 14 9.21 1.28 4.42
N GLN A 15 9.80 0.15 4.04
CA GLN A 15 10.64 0.08 2.83
C GLN A 15 9.84 0.34 1.55
N PHE A 16 8.56 -0.04 1.52
CA PHE A 16 7.68 0.23 0.39
C PHE A 16 7.42 1.73 0.25
N LYS A 17 7.19 2.41 1.39
CA LYS A 17 7.01 3.86 1.46
C LYS A 17 8.19 4.64 0.87
N GLU A 18 9.42 4.21 1.12
CA GLU A 18 10.63 4.87 0.60
C GLU A 18 10.77 4.78 -0.94
N SER A 19 9.97 3.95 -1.60
CA SER A 19 9.99 3.81 -3.07
C SER A 19 9.22 4.93 -3.80
N PHE A 20 8.54 5.82 -3.08
CA PHE A 20 7.63 6.80 -3.67
C PHE A 20 7.97 8.25 -3.27
N ILE A 21 7.69 9.14 -4.22
CA ILE A 21 7.64 10.58 -3.99
C ILE A 21 6.17 10.96 -3.76
N ILE A 22 5.91 11.71 -2.69
CA ILE A 22 4.57 12.29 -2.46
C ILE A 22 4.41 13.52 -3.35
N ASN A 23 3.55 13.41 -4.36
CA ASN A 23 3.24 14.48 -5.31
C ASN A 23 1.73 14.62 -5.46
N LYS A 24 1.17 15.76 -5.00
CA LYS A 24 -0.27 16.03 -5.08
C LYS A 24 -0.85 15.94 -6.50
N SER A 25 -0.04 16.25 -7.52
CA SER A 25 -0.50 16.15 -8.92
C SER A 25 -0.78 14.71 -9.36
N ALA A 26 -0.21 13.71 -8.67
CA ALA A 26 -0.42 12.29 -8.95
C ALA A 26 -1.87 11.82 -8.70
N SER A 27 -2.62 12.58 -7.89
CA SER A 27 -4.03 12.34 -7.56
C SER A 27 -4.87 13.62 -7.78
N SER A 28 -4.49 14.44 -8.77
CA SER A 28 -5.12 15.75 -9.04
C SER A 28 -6.60 15.67 -9.46
N ASP A 29 -7.05 14.49 -9.84
CA ASP A 29 -8.42 14.15 -10.21
C ASP A 29 -9.33 13.85 -9.00
N ASP A 30 -8.77 13.65 -7.80
CA ASP A 30 -9.53 13.40 -6.58
C ASP A 30 -9.37 14.55 -5.56
N PRO A 31 -10.43 15.32 -5.26
CA PRO A 31 -10.37 16.41 -4.29
C PRO A 31 -10.18 15.93 -2.84
N PHE A 32 -10.40 14.64 -2.56
CA PHE A 32 -10.21 14.02 -1.25
C PHE A 32 -8.87 13.31 -1.12
N ALA A 33 -8.01 13.38 -2.14
CA ALA A 33 -6.69 12.77 -2.11
C ALA A 33 -5.82 13.30 -0.96
N TYR A 34 -5.16 12.40 -0.25
CA TYR A 34 -4.24 12.75 0.83
C TYR A 34 -3.16 11.67 1.00
N PRO A 35 -1.93 12.03 1.44
CA PRO A 35 -0.82 11.09 1.45
C PRO A 35 -0.86 10.15 2.66
N LYS A 36 -1.59 9.03 2.53
CA LYS A 36 -1.75 7.98 3.58
C LYS A 36 -0.42 7.50 4.17
N LEU A 37 0.61 7.34 3.35
CA LEU A 37 1.96 6.91 3.79
C LEU A 37 2.60 7.82 4.86
N LYS A 38 2.08 9.02 5.09
CA LYS A 38 2.53 9.88 6.18
C LYS A 38 2.19 9.33 7.57
N SER A 39 1.14 8.52 7.71
CA SER A 39 0.79 7.91 8.99
C SER A 39 1.70 6.73 9.36
N TRP A 40 2.46 6.19 8.38
CA TRP A 40 3.29 5.01 8.58
C TRP A 40 4.56 5.39 9.35
N THR A 41 4.57 5.07 10.64
CA THR A 41 5.68 5.37 11.57
C THR A 41 5.75 4.33 12.67
N LEU A 42 6.94 4.04 13.17
CA LEU A 42 7.13 3.18 14.36
C LEU A 42 7.06 3.97 15.67
N GLU A 43 6.84 5.29 15.60
CA GLU A 43 6.83 6.17 16.76
C GLU A 43 5.42 6.28 17.37
N GLY A 44 5.35 6.31 18.70
CA GLY A 44 4.13 6.61 19.45
C GLY A 44 3.04 5.52 19.38
N GLU A 45 1.79 5.96 19.49
CA GLU A 45 0.59 5.08 19.46
C GLU A 45 0.38 4.40 18.09
N SER A 46 1.08 4.87 17.05
CA SER A 46 1.09 4.29 15.70
C SER A 46 2.19 3.24 15.48
N SER A 47 2.85 2.75 16.53
CA SER A 47 3.85 1.68 16.38
C SER A 47 3.29 0.38 15.80
N ASP A 48 1.98 0.14 15.95
CA ASP A 48 1.27 -0.97 15.31
C ASP A 48 0.91 -0.61 13.86
N CYS A 49 1.46 -1.36 12.90
CA CYS A 49 1.18 -1.10 11.48
C CYS A 49 -0.30 -1.29 11.12
N CYS A 50 -1.06 -2.06 11.91
CA CYS A 50 -2.50 -2.25 11.70
C CYS A 50 -3.31 -0.99 11.97
N SER A 51 -2.73 0.01 12.65
CA SER A 51 -3.36 1.32 12.86
C SER A 51 -2.96 2.34 11.79
N TRP A 52 -2.15 1.97 10.80
CA TRP A 52 -1.73 2.88 9.74
C TRP A 52 -2.83 3.09 8.69
N ASP A 53 -2.95 4.32 8.19
CA ASP A 53 -3.88 4.66 7.13
C ASP A 53 -3.69 3.75 5.91
N GLY A 54 -4.81 3.16 5.49
CA GLY A 54 -4.84 2.27 4.34
C GLY A 54 -4.30 0.86 4.60
N VAL A 55 -3.94 0.51 5.84
CA VAL A 55 -3.56 -0.87 6.20
C VAL A 55 -4.76 -1.60 6.78
N SER A 56 -4.97 -2.84 6.37
CA SER A 56 -5.97 -3.75 6.96
C SER A 56 -5.28 -5.04 7.37
N CYS A 57 -5.49 -5.43 8.62
CA CYS A 57 -4.93 -6.65 9.20
C CYS A 57 -6.02 -7.69 9.48
N ASP A 58 -5.61 -8.95 9.48
CA ASP A 58 -6.41 -10.05 10.00
C ASP A 58 -6.52 -9.92 11.53
N GLU A 59 -7.75 -9.92 12.06
CA GLU A 59 -7.99 -9.64 13.48
C GLU A 59 -7.48 -10.73 14.43
N ASP A 60 -7.31 -11.95 13.93
CA ASP A 60 -6.88 -13.11 14.73
C ASP A 60 -5.36 -13.30 14.72
N THR A 61 -4.70 -12.94 13.62
CA THR A 61 -3.26 -13.18 13.41
C THR A 61 -2.41 -11.92 13.41
N GLY A 62 -3.01 -10.73 13.18
CA GLY A 62 -2.28 -9.47 13.04
C GLY A 62 -1.57 -9.30 11.70
N HIS A 63 -1.77 -10.23 10.75
CA HIS A 63 -1.12 -10.18 9.45
C HIS A 63 -1.75 -9.15 8.52
N VAL A 64 -0.92 -8.48 7.70
CA VAL A 64 -1.41 -7.50 6.72
C VAL A 64 -2.08 -8.21 5.56
N ILE A 65 -3.41 -8.04 5.46
CA ILE A 65 -4.24 -8.68 4.42
C ILE A 65 -4.73 -7.68 3.37
N GLY A 66 -4.69 -6.37 3.65
CA GLY A 66 -5.18 -5.35 2.73
C GLY A 66 -4.33 -4.09 2.75
N LEU A 67 -4.11 -3.52 1.56
CA LEU A 67 -3.56 -2.18 1.39
C LEU A 67 -4.46 -1.35 0.48
N ASP A 68 -5.06 -0.30 1.03
CA ASP A 68 -5.74 0.75 0.27
C ASP A 68 -4.96 2.05 0.30
N LEU A 69 -4.18 2.22 -0.76
CA LEU A 69 -3.39 3.41 -1.04
C LEU A 69 -3.97 4.18 -2.22
N SER A 70 -5.26 4.02 -2.52
CA SER A 70 -5.93 4.84 -3.54
C SER A 70 -5.81 6.32 -3.20
N SER A 71 -5.74 7.18 -4.22
CA SER A 71 -5.71 8.64 -4.08
C SER A 71 -4.69 9.15 -3.05
N SER A 72 -3.52 8.51 -3.00
CA SER A 72 -2.53 8.74 -1.94
C SER A 72 -1.37 9.65 -2.37
N CYS A 73 -1.54 10.39 -3.47
CA CYS A 73 -0.54 11.29 -4.03
C CYS A 73 0.79 10.58 -4.35
N LEU A 74 0.74 9.28 -4.72
CA LEU A 74 1.94 8.48 -4.92
C LEU A 74 2.45 8.64 -6.35
N TYR A 75 3.71 9.05 -6.46
CA TYR A 75 4.45 9.09 -7.72
C TYR A 75 5.70 8.22 -7.63
N GLY A 76 5.88 7.32 -8.61
CA GLY A 76 7.04 6.43 -8.64
C GLY A 76 6.83 5.20 -9.51
N SER A 77 7.51 4.10 -9.19
CA SER A 77 7.37 2.83 -9.90
C SER A 77 7.40 1.67 -8.91
N ILE A 78 6.59 0.66 -9.17
CA ILE A 78 6.67 -0.63 -8.47
C ILE A 78 7.39 -1.60 -9.40
N ASN A 79 8.47 -2.19 -8.90
CA ASN A 79 9.35 -3.12 -9.60
C ASN A 79 9.28 -4.51 -8.95
N SER A 80 9.81 -5.54 -9.62
CA SER A 80 9.76 -6.93 -9.18
C SER A 80 10.46 -7.21 -7.84
N ASN A 81 11.35 -6.34 -7.39
CA ASN A 81 12.06 -6.43 -6.10
C ASN A 81 11.43 -5.53 -5.01
N SER A 82 10.23 -5.01 -5.24
CA SER A 82 9.51 -4.21 -4.25
C SER A 82 9.30 -4.99 -2.96
N SER A 83 9.48 -4.33 -1.82
CA SER A 83 9.22 -4.91 -0.50
C SER A 83 7.75 -5.31 -0.30
N LEU A 84 6.84 -4.77 -1.13
CA LEU A 84 5.43 -5.17 -1.19
C LEU A 84 5.26 -6.69 -1.29
N PHE A 85 6.15 -7.39 -2.01
CA PHE A 85 6.05 -8.83 -2.21
C PHE A 85 6.47 -9.67 -1.00
N ARG A 86 6.96 -9.04 0.07
CA ARG A 86 7.18 -9.72 1.36
C ARG A 86 5.90 -9.83 2.19
N LEU A 87 4.84 -9.10 1.83
CA LEU A 87 3.52 -9.22 2.45
C LEU A 87 2.81 -10.46 1.89
N VAL A 88 3.24 -11.65 2.33
CA VAL A 88 2.79 -12.94 1.78
C VAL A 88 1.31 -13.24 2.08
N HIS A 89 0.72 -12.55 3.05
CA HIS A 89 -0.68 -12.66 3.44
C HIS A 89 -1.58 -11.64 2.75
N LEU A 90 -1.03 -10.76 1.90
CA LEU A 90 -1.79 -9.70 1.25
C LEU A 90 -2.82 -10.27 0.25
N GLN A 91 -4.09 -9.96 0.48
CA GLN A 91 -5.23 -10.42 -0.31
C GLN A 91 -5.79 -9.31 -1.22
N SER A 92 -5.70 -8.06 -0.76
CA SER A 92 -6.24 -6.88 -1.46
C SER A 92 -5.19 -5.78 -1.60
N LEU A 93 -5.08 -5.19 -2.80
CA LEU A 93 -4.18 -4.08 -3.09
C LEU A 93 -4.86 -3.04 -3.99
N ASN A 94 -5.33 -1.95 -3.38
CA ASN A 94 -5.88 -0.82 -4.10
C ASN A 94 -4.83 0.30 -4.22
N LEU A 95 -4.42 0.59 -5.47
CA LEU A 95 -3.46 1.64 -5.80
C LEU A 95 -4.07 2.68 -6.76
N ALA A 96 -5.40 2.71 -6.90
CA ALA A 96 -6.10 3.55 -7.87
C ALA A 96 -5.82 5.05 -7.67
N HIS A 97 -6.01 5.86 -8.71
CA HIS A 97 -5.86 7.33 -8.63
C HIS A 97 -4.49 7.81 -8.09
N ASN A 98 -3.43 7.09 -8.45
CA ASN A 98 -2.04 7.50 -8.26
C ASN A 98 -1.30 7.52 -9.62
N HIS A 99 -0.01 7.87 -9.62
CA HIS A 99 0.79 7.97 -10.84
C HIS A 99 2.05 7.10 -10.80
N PHE A 100 1.93 5.85 -11.24
CA PHE A 100 3.05 4.91 -11.31
C PHE A 100 3.66 4.78 -12.72
N ASN A 101 4.19 5.88 -13.25
CA ASN A 101 4.46 6.13 -14.68
C ASN A 101 5.38 5.12 -15.41
N TYR A 102 5.97 4.13 -14.73
CA TYR A 102 6.88 3.12 -15.32
C TYR A 102 6.86 1.78 -14.56
N SER A 103 5.77 1.43 -13.89
CA SER A 103 5.69 0.16 -13.16
C SER A 103 5.87 -1.04 -14.08
N GLN A 104 6.96 -1.78 -13.90
CA GLN A 104 7.18 -3.11 -14.50
C GLN A 104 6.69 -4.15 -13.51
N ILE A 105 5.37 -4.20 -13.26
CA ILE A 105 4.80 -5.21 -12.38
C ILE A 105 4.71 -6.51 -13.17
N PRO A 106 5.41 -7.59 -12.75
CA PRO A 106 5.29 -8.89 -13.39
C PRO A 106 3.83 -9.35 -13.47
N SER A 107 3.41 -9.87 -14.62
CA SER A 107 2.04 -10.38 -14.83
C SER A 107 1.68 -11.54 -13.88
N GLN A 108 2.69 -12.20 -13.27
CA GLN A 108 2.49 -13.24 -12.25
C GLN A 108 1.78 -12.74 -10.98
N ILE A 109 1.72 -11.42 -10.74
CA ILE A 109 1.07 -10.85 -9.55
C ILE A 109 -0.45 -10.69 -9.77
N TRP A 110 -0.92 -10.69 -11.02
CA TRP A 110 -2.32 -10.43 -11.37
C TRP A 110 -3.28 -11.57 -10.98
N VAL A 111 -2.75 -12.72 -10.57
CA VAL A 111 -3.53 -13.94 -10.28
C VAL A 111 -3.83 -14.17 -8.79
N ARG A 112 -3.27 -13.36 -7.88
CA ARG A 112 -3.42 -13.58 -6.42
C ARG A 112 -4.05 -12.41 -5.65
N THR A 113 -4.10 -11.23 -6.23
CA THR A 113 -4.54 -10.02 -5.54
C THR A 113 -5.39 -9.18 -6.50
N LEU A 114 -6.51 -8.63 -6.01
CA LEU A 114 -7.26 -7.61 -6.76
C LEU A 114 -6.41 -6.34 -6.79
N ILE A 115 -5.93 -5.97 -7.97
CA ILE A 115 -4.96 -4.89 -8.15
C ILE A 115 -5.54 -3.81 -9.05
N CYS A 116 -5.69 -2.61 -8.52
CA CYS A 116 -6.05 -1.42 -9.31
C CYS A 116 -4.86 -0.48 -9.38
N LEU A 117 -4.10 -0.52 -10.47
CA LEU A 117 -2.82 0.20 -10.59
C LEU A 117 -2.89 1.54 -11.32
N GLN A 118 -4.00 1.87 -12.00
CA GLN A 118 -3.98 2.92 -13.01
C GLN A 118 -5.29 3.72 -13.06
N ARG A 119 -5.25 4.86 -13.76
CA ARG A 119 -6.40 5.73 -14.11
C ARG A 119 -7.52 5.04 -14.92
N LYS A 120 -7.44 3.74 -15.17
CA LYS A 120 -8.50 2.96 -15.83
C LYS A 120 -9.13 2.02 -14.81
N ALA A 121 -10.45 2.05 -14.82
CA ALA A 121 -11.37 1.42 -13.89
C ALA A 121 -10.93 0.02 -13.41
N CYS A 122 -11.04 -0.20 -12.10
CA CYS A 122 -11.19 -1.53 -11.53
C CYS A 122 -12.39 -2.20 -12.22
N CYS A 123 -12.22 -3.38 -12.81
CA CYS A 123 -13.35 -4.21 -13.21
C CYS A 123 -13.86 -4.95 -11.98
N ASN A 124 -15.16 -4.80 -11.68
CA ASN A 124 -15.90 -5.64 -10.74
C ASN A 124 -16.22 -6.99 -11.38
#